data_AF-A0A9W6QKK6-F1
#
_entry.id   AF-A0A9W6QKK6-F1
#
_cell.length_a   1.000
_cell.length_b   1.000
_cell.length_c   1.000
_cell.angle_alpha   90.00
_cell.angle_beta   90.00
_cell.angle_gamma   90.00
#
_symmetry.space_group_name_H-M   'P 1'
#
loop_
_entity.id
_entity.type
_entity.pdbx_description
1 polymer ?
#
loop_
_entity_poly.entity_id
_entity_poly.type
_entity_poly.pdbx_seq_one_letter_code
_entity_poly.pdbx_strand_id
1 'polypeptide(L)'
;MIDHASESAEVFSPQVTRAVLDAACTDAGFDSTDATLVRIGENALYRLANEPIIVRIARTMDYWHQAANEVHVAEWLADVDYPAAAVVADLVQPIEVGGHPVTLWRLIPGNDAGPQDITKLAQLLRRLHSLPAPAHFTLPGYDFAERVIRRLETAPGCRR
;
A
#
# COMPACT_ATOMS: atom_id res chain seq x y z
N MET A 1 -19.09 -8.60 39.88
CA MET A 1 -19.23 -7.37 39.08
C MET A 1 -17.84 -6.88 38.76
N ILE A 2 -17.24 -7.46 37.73
CA ILE A 2 -16.10 -6.88 37.00
C ILE A 2 -16.47 -7.10 35.54
N ASP A 3 -16.83 -5.98 34.92
CA ASP A 3 -17.13 -5.86 33.50
C ASP A 3 -15.78 -5.72 32.79
N HIS A 4 -15.28 -6.82 32.23
CA HIS A 4 -14.21 -6.74 31.25
C HIS A 4 -14.87 -6.62 29.88
N ALA A 5 -15.22 -5.38 29.55
CA ALA A 5 -15.61 -4.99 28.21
C ALA A 5 -14.55 -5.52 27.22
N SER A 6 -14.99 -6.42 26.36
CA SER A 6 -14.24 -6.87 25.19
C SER A 6 -13.92 -5.64 24.35
N GLU A 7 -12.66 -5.19 24.43
CA GLU A 7 -12.08 -4.18 23.56
C GLU A 7 -12.32 -4.65 22.12
N SER A 8 -13.32 -4.04 21.49
CA SER A 8 -13.79 -4.45 20.17
C SER A 8 -12.73 -3.97 19.20
N ALA A 9 -11.95 -4.89 18.62
CA ALA A 9 -11.05 -4.55 17.53
C ALA A 9 -11.84 -3.76 16.49
N GLU A 10 -11.58 -2.45 16.41
CA GLU A 10 -12.34 -1.55 15.58
C GLU A 10 -12.34 -2.09 14.15
N VAL A 11 -13.53 -2.29 13.59
CA VAL A 11 -13.66 -2.86 12.25
C VAL A 11 -13.02 -1.88 11.27
N PHE A 12 -12.04 -2.36 10.50
CA PHE A 12 -11.41 -1.58 9.42
C PHE A 12 -12.48 -1.08 8.45
N SER A 13 -12.84 0.19 8.60
CA SER A 13 -14.04 0.81 8.05
C SER A 13 -13.71 2.22 7.56
N PRO A 14 -14.52 2.79 6.65
CA PRO A 14 -14.30 4.14 6.14
C PRO A 14 -14.17 5.21 7.22
N GLN A 15 -14.87 5.06 8.34
CA GLN A 15 -14.84 5.99 9.48
C GLN A 15 -13.49 5.94 10.20
N VAL A 16 -13.04 4.74 10.57
CA VAL A 16 -11.73 4.53 11.21
C VAL A 16 -10.61 5.02 10.30
N THR A 17 -10.64 4.63 9.02
CA THR A 17 -9.58 4.99 8.08
C THR A 17 -9.60 6.48 7.70
N ARG A 18 -10.75 7.17 7.81
CA ARG A 18 -10.83 8.62 7.65
C ARG A 18 -10.10 9.34 8.79
N ALA A 19 -10.31 8.93 10.05
CA ALA A 19 -9.60 9.51 11.19
C ALA A 19 -8.08 9.29 11.09
N VAL A 20 -7.66 8.08 10.68
CA VAL A 20 -6.24 7.78 10.42
C VAL A 20 -5.68 8.65 9.29
N LEU A 21 -6.44 8.87 8.21
CA LEU A 21 -6.04 9.77 7.14
C LEU A 21 -5.83 11.21 7.65
N ASP A 22 -6.77 11.75 8.43
CA ASP A 22 -6.69 13.11 8.99
C ASP A 22 -5.40 13.30 9.79
N ALA A 23 -5.11 12.37 10.70
CA ALA A 23 -3.91 12.40 11.53
C ALA A 23 -2.64 12.25 10.69
N ALA A 24 -2.59 11.27 9.79
CA ALA A 24 -1.43 11.03 8.93
C ALA A 24 -1.08 12.22 8.04
N CYS A 25 -2.08 12.87 7.45
CA CYS A 25 -1.88 14.07 6.65
C CYS A 25 -1.42 15.25 7.50
N THR A 26 -1.96 15.42 8.72
CA THR A 26 -1.49 16.45 9.65
C THR A 26 -0.01 16.27 9.98
N ASP A 27 0.40 15.05 10.33
CA ASP A 27 1.79 14.73 10.70
C ASP A 27 2.76 14.88 9.53
N ALA A 28 2.32 14.53 8.32
CA ALA A 28 3.12 14.60 7.11
C ALA A 28 3.04 15.96 6.38
N GLY A 29 2.26 16.93 6.89
CA GLY A 29 2.15 18.27 6.33
C GLY A 29 1.30 18.39 5.07
N PHE A 30 0.33 17.49 4.89
CA PHE A 30 -0.58 17.43 3.74
C PHE A 30 -2.00 17.85 4.12
N ASP A 31 -2.75 18.38 3.15
CA ASP A 31 -4.17 18.70 3.33
C ASP A 31 -5.06 17.51 2.94
N SER A 32 -5.84 17.02 3.92
CA SER A 32 -6.77 15.92 3.73
C SER A 32 -8.23 16.36 3.54
N THR A 33 -8.47 17.67 3.49
CA THR A 33 -9.77 18.27 3.19
C THR A 33 -10.29 17.73 1.85
N ASP A 34 -11.57 17.34 1.82
CA ASP A 34 -12.24 16.76 0.64
C ASP A 34 -11.57 15.52 0.03
N ALA A 35 -10.65 14.86 0.76
CA ALA A 35 -10.04 13.62 0.31
C ALA A 35 -11.10 12.53 0.08
N THR A 36 -10.96 11.81 -1.01
CA THR A 36 -11.95 10.83 -1.47
C THR A 36 -11.44 9.41 -1.24
N LEU A 37 -12.28 8.56 -0.65
CA LEU A 37 -11.99 7.13 -0.55
C LEU A 37 -12.13 6.50 -1.93
N VAL A 38 -11.02 6.02 -2.49
CA VAL A 38 -10.97 5.36 -3.80
C VAL A 38 -11.35 3.89 -3.68
N ARG A 39 -10.84 3.21 -2.65
CA ARG A 39 -11.09 1.78 -2.41
C ARG A 39 -10.81 1.43 -0.96
N ILE A 40 -11.57 0.48 -0.43
CA ILE A 40 -11.27 -0.21 0.84
C ILE A 40 -11.19 -1.72 0.62
N GLY A 41 -10.19 -2.37 1.21
CA GLY A 41 -9.93 -3.80 1.09
C GLY A 41 -8.81 -4.23 2.02
N GLU A 42 -7.73 -4.81 1.48
CA GLU A 42 -6.48 -5.07 2.24
C GLU A 42 -5.84 -3.75 2.73
N ASN A 43 -6.00 -2.70 1.93
CA ASN A 43 -5.66 -1.33 2.27
C ASN A 43 -6.88 -0.41 2.02
N ALA A 44 -6.96 0.70 2.75
CA ALA A 44 -7.78 1.84 2.37
C ALA A 44 -6.93 2.82 1.55
N LEU A 45 -7.44 3.23 0.39
CA LEU A 45 -6.79 4.14 -0.53
C LEU A 45 -7.58 5.44 -0.58
N TYR A 46 -6.95 6.54 -0.20
CA TYR A 46 -7.52 7.87 -0.29
C TYR A 46 -6.78 8.72 -1.29
N ARG A 47 -7.50 9.48 -2.10
CA ARG A 47 -6.96 10.51 -2.98
C ARG A 47 -7.16 11.87 -2.34
N LEU A 48 -6.07 12.61 -2.16
CA LEU A 48 -6.16 14.00 -1.71
C LEU A 48 -6.75 14.88 -2.81
N ALA A 49 -7.60 15.84 -2.45
CA ALA A 49 -8.26 16.71 -3.42
C ALA A 49 -7.31 17.79 -3.95
N ASN A 50 -6.48 18.35 -3.06
CA ASN A 50 -5.66 19.51 -3.33
C ASN A 50 -4.25 19.17 -3.81
N GLU A 51 -3.89 17.88 -3.79
CA GLU A 51 -2.54 17.41 -4.10
C GLU A 51 -2.59 16.10 -4.89
N PRO A 52 -1.65 15.84 -5.82
CA PRO A 52 -1.59 14.61 -6.59
C PRO A 52 -1.02 13.47 -5.74
N ILE A 53 -1.69 13.12 -4.64
CA ILE A 53 -1.24 12.14 -3.65
C ILE A 53 -2.33 11.10 -3.39
N ILE A 54 -1.90 9.84 -3.30
CA ILE A 54 -2.65 8.72 -2.77
C ILE A 54 -2.08 8.34 -1.40
N VAL A 55 -2.92 8.35 -0.38
CA VAL A 55 -2.60 7.81 0.95
C VAL A 55 -3.10 6.37 1.02
N ARG A 56 -2.20 5.44 1.39
CA ARG A 56 -2.52 4.03 1.63
C ARG A 56 -2.43 3.73 3.11
N ILE A 57 -3.51 3.16 3.65
CA ILE A 57 -3.61 2.79 5.06
C ILE A 57 -3.77 1.28 5.13
N ALA A 58 -2.80 0.59 5.73
CA ALA A 58 -2.84 -0.85 5.92
C ALA A 58 -3.70 -1.26 7.11
N ARG A 59 -4.21 -2.49 7.10
CA ARG A 59 -5.30 -2.90 8.01
C ARG A 59 -4.90 -3.01 9.48
N THR A 60 -3.66 -3.40 9.76
CA THR A 60 -3.10 -3.59 11.11
C THR A 60 -1.58 -3.40 11.07
N MET A 61 -0.95 -3.25 12.23
CA MET A 61 0.52 -3.17 12.35
C MET A 61 1.26 -4.44 11.87
N ASP A 62 0.58 -5.58 11.73
CA ASP A 62 1.19 -6.80 11.17
C ASP A 62 1.71 -6.60 9.74
N TYR A 63 1.18 -5.61 9.02
CA TYR A 63 1.58 -5.26 7.66
C TYR A 63 2.76 -4.28 7.59
N TRP A 64 3.35 -3.87 8.73
CA TRP A 64 4.46 -2.91 8.77
C TRP A 64 5.62 -3.30 7.86
N HIS A 65 6.11 -4.53 7.98
CA HIS A 65 7.23 -5.03 7.17
C HIS A 65 6.89 -5.06 5.68
N GLN A 66 5.64 -5.37 5.32
CA GLN A 66 5.21 -5.33 3.93
C GLN A 66 5.19 -3.90 3.41
N ALA A 67 4.61 -2.94 4.16
CA ALA A 67 4.57 -1.54 3.77
C ALA A 67 5.98 -0.94 3.64
N ALA A 68 6.88 -1.22 4.58
CA ALA A 68 8.28 -0.80 4.50
C ALA A 68 9.00 -1.37 3.27
N ASN A 69 8.79 -2.65 2.95
CA ASN A 69 9.35 -3.26 1.75
C ASN A 69 8.80 -2.63 0.47
N GLU A 70 7.51 -2.30 0.42
CA GLU A 70 6.91 -1.60 -0.72
C GLU A 70 7.54 -0.21 -0.92
N VAL A 71 7.80 0.53 0.16
CA VAL A 71 8.51 1.82 0.14
C VAL A 71 9.93 1.65 -0.40
N HIS A 72 10.73 0.74 0.17
CA HIS A 72 12.10 0.51 -0.29
C HIS A 72 12.19 0.11 -1.76
N VAL A 73 11.25 -0.72 -2.24
CA VAL A 73 11.18 -1.08 -3.66
C VAL A 73 10.85 0.13 -4.53
N ALA A 74 9.91 0.97 -4.11
CA ALA A 74 9.53 2.18 -4.85
C ALA A 74 10.70 3.17 -4.95
N GLU A 75 11.44 3.37 -3.86
CA GLU A 75 12.64 4.22 -3.82
C GLU A 75 13.72 3.69 -4.75
N TRP A 76 14.05 2.40 -4.67
CA TRP A 76 15.03 1.79 -5.58
C TRP A 76 14.63 1.88 -7.05
N LEU A 77 13.35 1.67 -7.37
CA LEU A 77 12.86 1.84 -8.75
C LEU A 77 12.98 3.30 -9.22
N ALA A 78 12.79 4.27 -8.32
CA ALA A 78 13.01 5.67 -8.62
C ALA A 78 14.50 5.97 -8.86
N ASP A 79 15.41 5.43 -8.04
CA ASP A 79 16.86 5.62 -8.17
C ASP A 79 17.43 5.12 -9.50
N VAL A 80 16.80 4.12 -10.11
CA VAL A 80 17.19 3.57 -11.42
C VAL A 80 16.32 4.09 -12.59
N ASP A 81 15.63 5.21 -12.38
CA ASP A 81 14.76 5.87 -13.35
C ASP A 81 13.73 4.93 -13.99
N TYR A 82 13.19 3.99 -13.21
CA TYR A 82 12.19 3.05 -13.66
C TYR A 82 10.76 3.63 -13.50
N PRO A 83 9.91 3.59 -14.55
CA PRO A 83 8.59 4.21 -14.51
C PRO A 83 7.60 3.35 -13.71
N ALA A 84 7.60 3.53 -12.39
CA ALA A 84 6.71 2.86 -11.44
C ALA A 84 6.02 3.87 -10.51
N ALA A 85 5.11 3.37 -9.66
CA ALA A 85 4.55 4.15 -8.57
C ALA A 85 5.67 4.61 -7.64
N ALA A 86 5.68 5.91 -7.35
CA ALA A 86 6.69 6.54 -6.51
C ALA A 86 6.05 7.02 -5.20
N VAL A 87 6.73 6.77 -4.09
CA VAL A 87 6.40 7.36 -2.81
C VAL A 87 6.69 8.87 -2.83
N VAL A 88 6.04 9.61 -1.93
CA VAL A 88 6.39 11.00 -1.64
C VAL A 88 7.80 11.03 -1.04
N ALA A 89 8.68 11.84 -1.63
CA ALA A 89 10.07 11.99 -1.17
C ALA A 89 10.15 12.81 0.12
N ASP A 90 11.32 12.80 0.76
CA ASP A 90 11.62 13.57 1.98
C ASP A 90 10.72 13.26 3.19
N LEU A 91 10.05 12.10 3.16
CA LEU A 91 9.26 11.56 4.25
C LEU A 91 9.75 10.16 4.61
N VAL A 92 9.99 9.91 5.90
CA VAL A 92 10.28 8.56 6.39
C VAL A 92 8.98 7.76 6.41
N GLN A 93 8.94 6.65 5.66
CA GLN A 93 7.73 5.85 5.48
C GLN A 93 8.00 4.35 5.66
N PRO A 94 7.02 3.56 6.11
CA PRO A 94 5.68 3.96 6.56
C PRO A 94 5.71 4.76 7.86
N ILE A 95 4.65 5.53 8.10
CA ILE A 95 4.36 6.13 9.41
C ILE A 95 3.30 5.30 10.14
N GLU A 96 3.40 5.21 11.47
CA GLU A 96 2.39 4.54 12.30
C GLU A 96 1.36 5.57 12.77
N VAL A 97 0.09 5.36 12.42
CA VAL A 97 -1.01 6.24 12.85
C VAL A 97 -2.20 5.39 13.27
N GLY A 98 -2.60 5.50 14.54
CA GLY A 98 -3.77 4.80 15.07
C GLY A 98 -3.71 3.27 14.96
N GLY A 99 -2.52 2.66 15.03
CA GLY A 99 -2.34 1.21 14.86
C GLY A 99 -2.34 0.74 13.40
N HIS A 100 -2.15 1.67 12.45
CA HIS A 100 -2.10 1.38 11.02
C HIS A 100 -0.79 1.92 10.40
N PRO A 101 -0.07 1.10 9.62
CA PRO A 101 0.96 1.60 8.73
C PRO A 101 0.35 2.47 7.61
N VAL A 102 0.88 3.67 7.42
CA VAL A 102 0.44 4.62 6.39
C VAL A 102 1.59 4.98 5.47
N THR A 103 1.32 4.98 4.16
CA THR A 103 2.27 5.40 3.11
C THR A 103 1.60 6.37 2.14
N LEU A 104 2.36 7.32 1.62
CA LEU A 104 1.94 8.40 0.75
C LEU A 104 2.66 8.27 -0.59
N TRP A 105 1.88 8.25 -1.67
CA TRP A 105 2.32 7.94 -3.02
C TRP A 105 1.91 9.05 -3.97
N ARG A 106 2.74 9.34 -4.98
CA ARG A 106 2.32 10.21 -6.09
C ARG A 106 1.18 9.56 -6.85
N LEU A 107 0.12 10.32 -7.10
CA LEU A 107 -1.01 9.93 -7.91
C LEU A 107 -0.53 9.68 -9.34
N ILE A 108 -0.75 8.47 -9.83
CA ILE A 108 -0.67 8.17 -11.26
C ILE A 108 -2.08 8.37 -11.84
N PRO A 109 -2.28 9.30 -12.79
CA PRO A 109 -3.55 9.45 -13.46
C PRO A 109 -3.96 8.14 -14.13
N GLY A 110 -5.16 7.64 -13.80
CA GLY A 110 -5.71 6.46 -14.44
C GLY A 110 -6.10 6.78 -15.88
N ASN A 111 -5.60 5.99 -16.83
CA ASN A 111 -6.11 5.93 -18.20
C ASN A 111 -6.58 4.50 -18.45
N ASP A 112 -7.65 4.34 -19.23
CA ASP A 112 -8.09 3.01 -19.67
C ASP A 112 -6.99 2.38 -20.53
N ALA A 113 -6.49 1.22 -20.09
CA ALA A 113 -5.50 0.47 -20.84
C ALA A 113 -6.14 -0.18 -22.06
N GLY A 114 -5.51 -0.03 -23.22
CA GLY A 114 -5.95 -0.67 -24.47
C GLY A 114 -5.00 -1.79 -24.93
N PRO A 115 -5.35 -2.52 -26.00
CA PRO A 115 -4.51 -3.58 -26.57
C PRO A 115 -3.07 -3.12 -26.89
N GLN A 116 -2.89 -1.86 -27.27
CA GLN A 116 -1.58 -1.25 -27.54
C GLN A 116 -0.67 -1.17 -26.30
N ASP A 117 -1.23 -1.19 -25.10
CA ASP A 117 -0.46 -1.08 -23.85
C ASP A 117 0.11 -2.43 -23.40
N ILE A 118 -0.34 -3.55 -23.98
CA ILE A 118 0.22 -4.89 -23.73
C ILE A 118 1.70 -4.93 -24.11
N THR A 119 2.06 -4.40 -25.28
CA THR A 119 3.45 -4.36 -25.74
C THR A 119 4.31 -3.49 -24.83
N LYS A 120 3.78 -2.33 -24.40
CA LYS A 120 4.49 -1.44 -23.46
C LYS A 120 4.69 -2.14 -22.12
N LEU A 121 3.67 -2.81 -21.60
CA LEU A 121 3.75 -3.60 -20.36
C LEU A 121 4.83 -4.69 -20.48
N ALA A 122 4.85 -5.47 -21.57
CA ALA A 122 5.86 -6.49 -21.78
C ALA A 122 7.29 -5.93 -21.83
N GLN A 123 7.47 -4.76 -22.46
CA GLN A 123 8.76 -4.06 -22.50
C GLN A 123 9.19 -3.59 -21.10
N LEU A 124 8.26 -3.03 -20.33
CA LEU A 124 8.50 -2.61 -18.94
C LEU A 124 8.88 -3.79 -18.06
N LEU A 125 8.12 -4.89 -18.10
CA LEU A 125 8.42 -6.10 -17.34
C LEU A 125 9.79 -6.69 -17.69
N ARG A 126 10.14 -6.74 -18.99
CA ARG A 126 11.47 -7.19 -19.41
C ARG A 126 12.57 -6.28 -18.87
N ARG A 127 12.36 -4.95 -18.89
CA ARG A 127 13.31 -3.98 -18.32
C ARG A 127 13.45 -4.21 -16.82
N LEU A 128 12.35 -4.37 -16.08
CA LEU A 128 12.34 -4.64 -14.64
C LEU A 128 13.17 -5.89 -14.29
N HIS A 129 12.96 -6.99 -15.01
CA HIS A 129 13.70 -8.24 -14.79
C HIS A 129 15.19 -8.15 -15.17
N SER A 130 15.61 -7.12 -15.90
CA SER A 130 17.01 -6.89 -16.25
C SER A 130 17.73 -5.93 -15.30
N LEU A 131 17.01 -5.31 -14.35
CA LEU A 131 17.62 -4.40 -13.38
C LEU A 131 18.53 -5.18 -12.42
N PRO A 132 19.66 -4.60 -11.99
CA PRO A 132 20.47 -5.19 -10.94
C PRO A 132 19.66 -5.26 -9.64
N ALA A 133 19.83 -6.33 -8.86
CA ALA A 133 19.18 -6.41 -7.55
C ALA A 133 19.56 -5.20 -6.67
N PRO A 134 18.65 -4.70 -5.81
CA PRO A 134 18.94 -3.59 -4.92
C PRO A 134 20.12 -3.92 -3.99
N ALA A 135 21.00 -2.95 -3.78
CA ALA A 135 22.22 -3.13 -2.99
C ALA A 135 21.97 -3.06 -1.47
N HIS A 136 20.90 -2.38 -1.04
CA HIS A 136 20.69 -1.98 0.35
C HIS A 136 19.57 -2.74 1.07
N PHE A 137 18.81 -3.56 0.35
CA PHE A 137 17.78 -4.41 0.94
C PHE A 137 17.61 -5.68 0.10
N THR A 138 17.09 -6.73 0.73
CA THR A 138 16.80 -8.00 0.06
C THR A 138 15.38 -7.96 -0.48
N LEU A 139 15.22 -8.18 -1.79
CA LEU A 139 13.89 -8.44 -2.34
C LEU A 139 13.33 -9.71 -1.69
N PRO A 140 12.12 -9.67 -1.11
CA PRO A 140 11.53 -10.85 -0.51
C PRO A 140 11.43 -11.97 -1.55
N GLY A 141 11.88 -13.18 -1.19
CA GLY A 141 11.67 -14.35 -2.02
C GLY A 141 10.18 -14.56 -2.23
N TYR A 142 9.75 -14.78 -3.47
CA TYR A 142 8.35 -15.08 -3.75
C TYR A 142 8.07 -16.57 -3.48
N ASP A 143 7.55 -16.90 -2.30
CA ASP A 143 7.04 -18.24 -2.03
C ASP A 143 5.63 -18.39 -2.60
N PHE A 144 5.56 -18.92 -3.82
CA PHE A 144 4.30 -19.21 -4.50
C PHE A 144 3.43 -20.21 -3.72
N ALA A 145 4.04 -21.17 -3.01
CA ALA A 145 3.32 -22.23 -2.34
C ALA A 145 2.56 -21.69 -1.12
N GLU A 146 3.21 -20.88 -0.28
CA GLU A 146 2.58 -20.35 0.94
C GLU A 146 1.36 -19.48 0.63
N ARG A 147 1.45 -18.66 -0.43
CA ARG A 147 0.35 -17.77 -0.86
C ARG A 147 -0.84 -18.55 -1.45
N VAL A 148 -0.58 -19.63 -2.18
CA VAL A 148 -1.63 -20.48 -2.73
C VAL A 148 -2.27 -21.32 -1.62
N ILE A 149 -1.48 -21.88 -0.71
CA ILE A 149 -1.96 -22.69 0.42
C ILE A 149 -2.89 -21.86 1.30
N ARG A 150 -2.49 -20.64 1.70
CA ARG A 150 -3.31 -19.74 2.51
C ARG A 150 -4.67 -19.42 1.87
N ARG A 151 -4.72 -19.29 0.54
CA ARG A 151 -5.97 -19.09 -0.21
C ARG A 151 -6.83 -20.35 -0.30
N LEU A 152 -6.21 -21.53 -0.37
CA LEU A 152 -6.93 -22.81 -0.35
C LEU A 152 -7.53 -23.09 1.04
N GLU A 153 -6.79 -22.82 2.11
CA GLU A 153 -7.23 -23.05 3.49
C GLU A 153 -8.39 -22.14 3.91
N THR A 154 -8.44 -20.93 3.35
CA THR A 154 -9.50 -19.94 3.61
C THR A 154 -10.66 -20.02 2.61
N ALA A 155 -10.57 -20.88 1.59
CA ALA A 155 -11.62 -21.04 0.59
C ALA A 155 -12.84 -21.78 1.19
N PRO A 156 -14.05 -21.20 1.14
CA PRO A 156 -15.26 -21.91 1.57
C PRO A 156 -15.52 -23.07 0.62
N GLY A 157 -15.28 -24.30 1.09
CA GLY A 157 -15.54 -25.54 0.34
C GLY A 157 -14.43 -26.59 0.40
N CYS A 158 -13.26 -26.28 0.96
CA CYS A 158 -12.17 -27.26 1.12
C CYS A 158 -11.91 -27.60 2.60
N ARG A 159 -12.91 -28.16 3.28
CA ARG A 159 -12.64 -29.00 4.45
C ARG A 159 -12.70 -30.45 3.98
N ARG A 160 -11.62 -31.20 4.19
CA ARG A 160 -11.59 -32.65 3.99
C ARG A 160 -12.60 -33.33 4.90
#